data_AF-A0A8X6RQE7-F1
#
_entry.id   AF-A0A8X6RQE7-F1
#
_cell.length_a   1.000
_cell.length_b   1.000
_cell.length_c   1.000
_cell.angle_alpha   90.00
_cell.angle_beta   90.00
_cell.angle_gamma   90.00
#
_symmetry.space_group_name_H-M   'P 1'
#
loop_
_entity.id
_entity.type
_entity.pdbx_description
1 polymer ?
#
loop_
_entity_poly.entity_id
_entity_poly.type
_entity_poly.pdbx_seq_one_letter_code
_entity_poly.pdbx_strand_id
1 'polypeptide(L)'
;MVDFHKRILFSDEAHFWLNGYVNKQNCRIWSEANPQVALITNFFIPELNNHDVQELWFQQDGATCHTARATIDLLKDTFGDRLISRFGPVNWPPRSCDLTPLDYFLWGYVKSLVYEDKPQTLDRLEGNIRLVIADIRPQMLEKVIENSTSRLDYIQPSRGSPMPEIIFKM
;
A
#
# COMPACT_ATOMS: atom_id res chain seq x y z
N MET A 1 -3.72 23.65 -6.03
CA MET A 1 -4.27 22.29 -5.89
C MET A 1 -3.43 21.53 -4.84
N VAL A 2 -3.26 22.10 -3.64
CA VAL A 2 -2.08 21.83 -2.77
C VAL A 2 -2.28 20.66 -1.80
N ASP A 3 -3.47 20.07 -1.68
CA ASP A 3 -3.74 19.04 -0.66
C ASP A 3 -4.37 17.75 -1.20
N PHE A 4 -4.45 17.55 -2.52
CA PHE A 4 -5.05 16.34 -3.09
C PHE A 4 -4.36 15.06 -2.61
N HIS A 5 -3.03 15.08 -2.52
CA HIS A 5 -2.23 13.95 -2.06
C HIS A 5 -2.54 13.53 -0.62
N LYS A 6 -3.02 14.44 0.24
CA LYS A 6 -3.43 14.14 1.63
C LYS A 6 -4.80 13.46 1.70
N ARG A 7 -5.53 13.47 0.60
CA ARG A 7 -6.84 12.81 0.47
C ARG A 7 -6.70 11.41 -0.13
N ILE A 8 -5.49 10.95 -0.45
CA ILE A 8 -5.29 9.61 -1.02
C ILE A 8 -5.08 8.59 0.09
N LEU A 9 -5.91 7.56 0.12
CA LEU A 9 -5.76 6.37 0.92
C LEU A 9 -5.03 5.32 0.08
N PHE A 10 -3.76 5.07 0.41
CA PHE A 10 -2.94 4.04 -0.21
C PHE A 10 -3.18 2.70 0.46
N SER A 11 -3.26 1.62 -0.31
CA SER A 11 -3.28 0.25 0.21
C SER A 11 -2.29 -0.65 -0.53
N ASP A 12 -1.64 -1.54 0.21
CA ASP A 12 -0.74 -2.57 -0.28
C ASP A 12 -0.54 -3.65 0.80
N GLU A 13 -0.08 -4.84 0.40
CA GLU A 13 0.14 -5.98 1.29
C GLU A 13 1.63 -6.34 1.41
N ALA A 14 2.14 -6.28 2.64
CA ALA A 14 3.45 -6.83 2.97
C ALA A 14 3.35 -8.21 3.63
N HIS A 15 4.33 -9.05 3.30
CA HIS A 15 4.51 -10.36 3.93
C HIS A 15 5.70 -10.33 4.89
N PHE A 16 5.50 -10.95 6.05
CA PHE A 16 6.50 -11.18 7.09
C PHE A 16 6.69 -12.69 7.31
N TRP A 17 7.90 -13.13 7.62
CA TRP A 17 8.30 -14.53 7.68
C TRP A 17 9.22 -14.76 8.88
N LEU A 18 9.06 -15.88 9.58
CA LEU A 18 10.01 -16.28 10.63
C LEU A 18 11.28 -16.94 10.06
N ASN A 19 11.12 -17.77 9.02
CA ASN A 19 12.20 -18.58 8.46
C ASN A 19 12.31 -18.39 6.94
N GLY A 20 13.38 -17.73 6.50
CA GLY A 20 13.82 -17.70 5.09
C GLY A 20 12.98 -16.86 4.12
N TYR A 21 13.53 -16.67 2.91
CA TYR A 21 12.85 -16.03 1.79
C TYR A 21 11.87 -17.01 1.14
N VAL A 22 10.57 -16.74 1.26
CA VAL A 22 9.56 -17.43 0.45
C VAL A 22 9.55 -16.82 -0.95
N ASN A 23 9.76 -17.66 -1.97
CA ASN A 23 9.67 -17.22 -3.36
C ASN A 23 8.21 -16.86 -3.70
N LYS A 24 7.93 -15.56 -3.86
CA LYS A 24 6.60 -15.03 -4.21
C LYS A 24 6.03 -15.60 -5.52
N GLN A 25 6.86 -16.05 -6.46
CA GLN A 25 6.41 -16.70 -7.70
C GLN A 25 5.97 -18.15 -7.49
N ASN A 26 6.43 -18.79 -6.40
CA ASN A 26 6.14 -20.18 -6.08
C ASN A 26 5.05 -20.36 -5.01
N CYS A 27 4.71 -19.28 -4.28
CA CYS A 27 3.57 -19.27 -3.35
C CYS A 27 2.28 -18.87 -4.08
N ARG A 28 1.69 -19.84 -4.77
CA ARG A 28 0.33 -19.69 -5.32
C ARG A 28 -0.67 -20.12 -4.24
N ILE A 29 -1.25 -19.14 -3.55
CA ILE A 29 -2.33 -19.38 -2.59
C ILE A 29 -3.59 -19.70 -3.40
N TRP A 30 -4.00 -20.96 -3.38
CA TRP A 30 -5.28 -21.38 -3.92
C TRP A 30 -6.34 -21.16 -2.85
N SER A 31 -7.32 -20.32 -3.16
CA SER A 31 -8.47 -20.03 -2.30
C SER A 31 -9.72 -20.14 -3.16
N GLU A 32 -10.79 -20.71 -2.59
CA GLU A 32 -12.09 -20.84 -3.28
C GLU A 32 -12.70 -19.47 -3.59
N ALA A 33 -12.34 -18.44 -2.81
CA ALA A 33 -12.72 -17.05 -3.03
C ALA A 33 -11.48 -16.17 -3.25
N ASN A 34 -11.65 -15.04 -3.95
CA ASN A 34 -10.56 -14.07 -4.11
C ASN A 34 -10.14 -13.54 -2.71
N PRO A 35 -8.91 -13.82 -2.25
CA PRO A 35 -8.48 -13.42 -0.90
C PRO A 35 -8.50 -11.90 -0.72
N GLN A 36 -8.32 -11.13 -1.79
CA GLN A 36 -8.44 -9.66 -1.75
C GLN A 36 -9.85 -9.21 -1.43
N VAL A 37 -10.86 -9.86 -2.04
CA VAL A 37 -12.28 -9.55 -1.79
C VAL A 37 -12.64 -9.88 -0.34
N ALA A 38 -12.17 -11.02 0.17
CA ALA A 38 -12.39 -11.39 1.57
C ALA A 38 -11.72 -10.39 2.52
N LEU A 39 -10.49 -9.96 2.25
CA LEU A 39 -9.78 -8.98 3.06
C LEU A 39 -10.51 -7.62 3.06
N ILE A 40 -10.92 -7.15 1.88
CA ILE A 40 -11.62 -5.87 1.75
C ILE A 40 -12.98 -5.91 2.47
N THR A 41 -13.75 -6.98 2.26
CA THR A 41 -15.11 -7.09 2.80
C THR A 41 -15.14 -7.31 4.30
N ASN A 42 -14.25 -8.16 4.83
CA ASN A 42 -14.33 -8.61 6.22
C ASN A 42 -13.51 -7.74 7.17
N PHE A 43 -12.51 -7.01 6.68
CA PHE A 43 -11.61 -6.23 7.53
C PHE A 43 -11.56 -4.76 7.10
N PHE A 44 -11.24 -4.47 5.84
CA PHE A 44 -10.99 -3.09 5.43
C PHE A 44 -12.25 -2.21 5.49
N ILE A 45 -13.33 -2.57 4.78
CA ILE A 45 -14.57 -1.79 4.75
C ILE A 45 -15.16 -1.60 6.17
N PRO A 46 -15.24 -2.64 7.02
CA PRO A 46 -15.68 -2.48 8.40
C PRO A 46 -14.88 -1.44 9.20
N GLU A 47 -13.55 -1.42 9.06
CA GLU A 47 -12.71 -0.42 9.74
C GLU A 47 -12.93 0.99 9.17
N LEU A 48 -13.19 1.12 7.87
CA LEU A 48 -13.50 2.42 7.27
C LEU A 48 -14.80 3.04 7.80
N ASN A 49 -15.76 2.25 8.27
CA ASN A 49 -17.00 2.79 8.84
C ASN A 49 -16.76 3.64 10.11
N ASN A 50 -15.59 3.49 10.74
CA ASN A 50 -15.18 4.31 11.88
C ASN A 50 -14.49 5.63 11.48
N HIS A 51 -14.32 5.87 10.17
CA HIS A 51 -13.57 7.01 9.62
C HIS A 51 -14.39 7.75 8.56
N ASP A 52 -14.23 9.08 8.49
CA ASP A 52 -14.80 9.86 7.40
C ASP A 52 -13.97 9.70 6.13
N VAL A 53 -14.45 8.84 5.23
CA VAL A 53 -13.80 8.55 3.94
C VAL A 53 -14.53 9.16 2.74
N GLN A 54 -15.52 10.03 2.97
CA GLN A 54 -16.39 10.56 1.90
C GLN A 54 -15.68 11.51 0.93
N GLU A 55 -14.52 12.05 1.30
CA GLU A 55 -13.68 12.84 0.41
C GLU A 55 -12.36 12.17 0.01
N LEU A 56 -12.10 10.95 0.53
CA LEU A 56 -10.86 10.23 0.26
C LEU A 56 -10.87 9.53 -1.10
N TRP A 57 -9.70 9.47 -1.73
CA TRP A 57 -9.44 8.75 -2.96
C TRP A 57 -8.73 7.46 -2.62
N PHE A 58 -9.25 6.33 -3.07
CA PHE A 58 -8.62 5.04 -2.82
C PHE A 58 -7.65 4.70 -3.93
N GLN A 59 -6.42 4.33 -3.58
CA GLN A 59 -5.38 3.94 -4.53
C GLN A 59 -4.92 2.50 -4.31
N GLN A 60 -4.96 1.71 -5.39
CA GLN A 60 -4.39 0.36 -5.46
C GLN A 60 -3.47 0.21 -6.67
N ASP A 61 -2.44 -0.61 -6.50
CA ASP A 61 -1.49 -0.91 -7.55
C ASP A 61 -2.09 -1.85 -8.63
N GLY A 62 -1.27 -2.20 -9.63
CA GLY A 62 -1.71 -3.02 -10.75
C GLY A 62 -1.60 -4.53 -10.56
N ALA A 63 -1.44 -5.04 -9.33
CA ALA A 63 -1.32 -6.48 -9.07
C ALA A 63 -2.59 -7.25 -9.49
N THR A 64 -2.43 -8.51 -9.90
CA THR A 64 -3.53 -9.32 -10.45
C THR A 64 -4.70 -9.49 -9.47
N CYS A 65 -4.43 -9.60 -8.17
CA CYS A 65 -5.45 -9.68 -7.12
C CYS A 65 -6.24 -8.37 -6.95
N HIS A 66 -5.61 -7.21 -7.19
CA HIS A 66 -6.20 -5.87 -7.05
C HIS A 66 -7.04 -5.48 -8.27
N THR A 67 -6.65 -6.01 -9.43
CA THR A 67 -7.28 -5.72 -10.72
C THR A 67 -8.36 -6.72 -11.12
N ALA A 68 -8.62 -7.73 -10.28
CA ALA A 68 -9.69 -8.68 -10.49
C ALA A 68 -11.04 -7.95 -10.52
N ARG A 69 -11.93 -8.35 -11.44
CA ARG A 69 -13.22 -7.68 -11.68
C ARG A 69 -14.04 -7.51 -10.40
N ALA A 70 -14.13 -8.57 -9.60
CA ALA A 70 -14.84 -8.55 -8.32
C ALA A 70 -14.26 -7.55 -7.32
N THR A 71 -12.93 -7.42 -7.26
CA THR A 71 -12.24 -6.43 -6.41
C THR A 71 -12.56 -5.01 -6.87
N ILE A 72 -12.45 -4.74 -8.17
CA ILE A 72 -12.70 -3.41 -8.74
C ILE A 72 -14.17 -3.00 -8.57
N ASP A 73 -15.12 -3.91 -8.81
CA ASP A 73 -16.54 -3.61 -8.66
C ASP A 73 -16.88 -3.32 -7.18
N LEU A 74 -16.36 -4.11 -6.22
CA LEU A 74 -16.52 -3.86 -4.78
C LEU A 74 -15.97 -2.49 -4.35
N LEU A 75 -14.79 -2.12 -4.85
CA LEU A 75 -14.18 -0.82 -4.54
C LEU A 75 -14.93 0.34 -5.20
N LYS A 76 -15.50 0.15 -6.39
CA LYS A 76 -16.37 1.15 -7.03
C LYS A 76 -17.65 1.37 -6.25
N ASP A 77 -18.26 0.32 -5.70
CA ASP A 77 -19.44 0.47 -4.85
C ASP A 77 -19.15 1.29 -3.59
N THR A 78 -17.91 1.23 -3.08
CA THR A 78 -17.49 1.94 -1.86
C THR A 78 -17.00 3.37 -2.14
N PHE A 79 -16.18 3.57 -3.17
CA PHE A 79 -15.49 4.83 -3.44
C PHE A 79 -16.01 5.60 -4.68
N GLY A 80 -16.86 4.98 -5.51
CA GLY A 80 -17.38 5.56 -6.74
C GLY A 80 -16.28 5.93 -7.72
N ASP A 81 -16.32 7.15 -8.25
CA ASP A 81 -15.31 7.69 -9.17
C ASP A 81 -13.96 8.00 -8.49
N ARG A 82 -13.89 7.92 -7.16
CA ARG A 82 -12.68 8.22 -6.36
C ARG A 82 -11.73 7.03 -6.23
N LEU A 83 -11.65 6.19 -7.26
CA LEU A 83 -10.82 5.00 -7.30
C LEU A 83 -9.69 5.17 -8.34
N ILE A 84 -8.46 5.07 -7.85
CA ILE A 84 -7.22 5.11 -8.63
C ILE A 84 -6.66 3.68 -8.68
N SER A 85 -6.85 2.99 -9.79
CA SER A 85 -6.38 1.61 -9.95
C SER A 85 -6.26 1.26 -11.43
N ARG A 86 -5.55 0.17 -11.75
CA ARG A 86 -5.56 -0.37 -13.11
C ARG A 86 -6.97 -0.93 -13.38
N PHE A 87 -7.67 -0.33 -14.35
CA PHE A 87 -9.11 -0.54 -14.67
C PHE A 87 -10.11 0.18 -13.76
N GLY A 88 -9.63 1.07 -12.87
CA GLY A 88 -10.48 2.01 -12.14
C GLY A 88 -10.92 3.21 -13.00
N PRO A 89 -11.80 4.09 -12.47
CA PRO A 89 -12.16 5.37 -13.08
C PRO A 89 -10.95 6.24 -13.41
N VAL A 90 -9.94 6.26 -12.53
CA VAL A 90 -8.64 6.90 -12.77
C VAL A 90 -7.58 5.82 -12.92
N ASN A 91 -6.90 5.81 -14.07
CA ASN A 91 -5.95 4.76 -14.40
C ASN A 91 -4.61 4.98 -13.67
N TRP A 92 -4.17 3.96 -12.92
CA TRP A 92 -2.82 3.94 -12.34
C TRP A 92 -1.81 3.35 -13.34
N PRO A 93 -0.67 4.01 -13.58
CA PRO A 93 0.31 3.53 -14.55
C PRO A 93 0.90 2.16 -14.19
N PRO A 94 1.22 1.31 -15.19
CA PRO A 94 1.83 0.02 -14.95
C PRO A 94 3.28 0.18 -14.47
N ARG A 95 3.72 -0.68 -13.53
CA ARG A 95 5.08 -0.68 -12.94
C ARG A 95 5.40 0.62 -12.18
N SER A 96 4.42 1.13 -11.45
CA SER A 96 4.54 2.34 -10.64
C SER A 96 4.43 2.05 -9.14
N CYS A 97 4.89 0.87 -8.70
CA CYS A 97 5.02 0.53 -7.28
C CYS A 97 5.93 1.53 -6.55
N ASP A 98 6.94 2.09 -7.24
CA ASP A 98 7.84 3.13 -6.72
C ASP A 98 7.15 4.44 -6.31
N LEU A 99 5.85 4.57 -6.59
CA LEU A 99 5.05 5.76 -6.30
C LEU A 99 4.17 5.60 -5.07
N THR A 100 4.04 4.38 -4.53
CA THR A 100 3.28 4.18 -3.30
C THR A 100 4.19 4.46 -2.09
N PRO A 101 3.76 5.30 -1.13
CA PRO A 101 4.42 5.47 0.17
C PRO A 101 4.71 4.15 0.89
N LEU A 102 3.85 3.15 0.65
CA LEU A 102 3.90 1.86 1.30
C LEU A 102 5.11 1.06 0.82
N ASP A 103 5.34 1.01 -0.50
CA ASP A 103 6.45 0.27 -1.12
C ASP A 103 7.82 0.91 -0.86
N TYR A 104 7.98 2.21 -1.15
CA TYR A 104 9.32 2.83 -1.10
C TYR A 104 9.78 3.16 0.32
N PHE A 105 8.86 3.27 1.28
CA PHE A 105 9.17 3.68 2.65
C PHE A 105 8.63 2.72 3.70
N LEU A 106 7.31 2.60 3.84
CA LEU A 106 6.70 1.96 5.02
C LEU A 106 7.22 0.55 5.23
N TRP A 107 7.16 -0.29 4.20
CA TRP A 107 7.51 -1.70 4.35
C TRP A 107 9.00 -1.92 4.55
N GLY A 108 9.86 -1.09 3.94
CA GLY A 108 11.31 -1.12 4.20
C GLY A 108 11.63 -0.73 5.64
N TYR A 109 11.03 0.37 6.11
CA TYR A 109 11.17 0.88 7.47
C TYR A 109 10.67 -0.14 8.50
N VAL A 110 9.41 -0.60 8.38
CA VAL A 110 8.80 -1.54 9.31
C VAL A 110 9.60 -2.84 9.37
N LYS A 111 10.02 -3.41 8.23
CA LYS A 111 10.83 -4.64 8.24
C LYS A 111 12.18 -4.45 8.93
N SER A 112 12.83 -3.29 8.77
CA SER A 112 14.12 -3.04 9.41
C SER A 112 14.04 -3.12 10.94
N LEU A 113 12.91 -2.67 11.52
CA LEU A 113 12.67 -2.67 12.96
C LEU A 113 12.07 -3.98 13.46
N VAL A 114 11.11 -4.55 12.73
CA VAL A 114 10.42 -5.80 13.12
C VAL A 114 11.39 -6.97 13.26
N TYR A 115 12.47 -7.00 12.46
CA TYR A 115 13.47 -8.06 12.48
C TYR A 115 14.73 -7.74 13.29
N GLU A 116 14.81 -6.57 13.95
CA GLU A 116 16.01 -6.14 14.69
C GLU A 116 16.41 -7.15 15.78
N ASP A 117 15.43 -7.68 16.52
CA ASP A 117 15.62 -8.65 17.60
C ASP A 117 15.55 -10.12 17.12
N LYS A 118 15.43 -10.34 15.80
CA LYS A 118 15.36 -11.67 15.16
C LYS A 118 14.28 -12.56 15.79
N PRO A 119 12.98 -12.23 15.64
CA PRO A 119 11.89 -12.96 16.26
C PRO A 119 11.91 -14.44 15.84
N GLN A 120 11.77 -15.35 16.81
CA GLN A 120 11.78 -16.80 16.59
C GLN A 120 10.38 -17.43 16.70
N THR A 121 9.37 -16.64 17.06
CA THR A 121 7.98 -17.09 17.23
C THR A 121 7.02 -16.14 16.55
N LEU A 122 5.85 -16.64 16.12
CA LEU A 122 4.84 -15.83 15.46
C LEU A 122 4.34 -14.73 16.39
N ASP A 123 4.13 -15.05 17.67
CA ASP A 123 3.71 -14.08 18.69
C ASP A 123 4.69 -12.91 18.82
N ARG A 124 6.01 -13.20 18.77
CA ARG A 124 7.03 -12.15 18.85
C ARG A 124 7.02 -11.29 17.59
N LEU A 125 6.92 -11.92 16.41
CA LEU A 125 6.85 -11.21 15.14
C LEU A 125 5.62 -10.32 15.05
N GLU A 126 4.44 -10.83 15.43
CA GLU A 126 3.19 -10.08 15.49
C GLU A 126 3.27 -8.93 16.50
N GLY A 127 3.83 -9.19 17.68
CA GLY A 127 4.08 -8.18 18.71
C GLY A 127 4.98 -7.05 18.18
N ASN A 128 6.08 -7.39 17.51
CA ASN A 128 6.98 -6.41 16.91
C ASN A 128 6.27 -5.57 15.84
N ILE A 129 5.47 -6.19 14.95
CA ILE A 129 4.71 -5.46 13.92
C ILE A 129 3.78 -4.43 14.59
N ARG A 130 3.01 -4.85 15.61
CA ARG A 130 2.10 -3.95 16.33
C ARG A 130 2.84 -2.78 16.99
N LEU A 131 3.96 -3.07 17.66
CA LEU A 131 4.76 -2.05 18.34
C LEU A 131 5.35 -1.04 17.34
N VAL A 132 5.95 -1.53 16.26
CA VAL A 132 6.57 -0.66 15.24
C VAL A 132 5.52 0.20 14.55
N ILE A 133 4.36 -0.36 14.17
CA ILE A 133 3.28 0.41 13.55
C ILE A 133 2.73 1.47 14.51
N ALA A 134 2.55 1.14 15.79
CA ALA A 134 2.07 2.08 16.80
C ALA A 134 3.07 3.22 17.09
N ASP A 135 4.37 2.98 16.89
CA ASP A 135 5.42 3.99 17.09
C ASP A 135 5.61 4.92 15.88
N ILE A 136 4.94 4.67 14.75
CA ILE A 136 5.03 5.55 13.57
C ILE A 136 4.44 6.92 13.91
N ARG A 137 5.34 7.91 14.00
CA ARG A 137 4.97 9.28 14.33
C ARG A 137 4.31 10.00 13.14
N PRO A 138 3.29 10.84 13.37
CA PRO A 138 2.64 11.60 12.30
C PRO A 138 3.60 12.45 11.45
N GLN A 139 4.63 13.04 12.06
CA GLN A 139 5.62 13.87 11.35
C GLN A 139 6.45 13.05 10.35
N MET A 140 6.60 11.75 10.59
CA MET A 140 7.24 10.84 9.63
C MET A 140 6.35 10.65 8.41
N LEU A 141 5.05 10.45 8.62
CA LEU A 141 4.06 10.30 7.54
C LEU A 141 3.94 11.57 6.70
N GLU A 142 3.95 12.75 7.32
CA GLU A 142 3.92 14.04 6.60
C GLU A 142 5.06 14.15 5.58
N LYS A 143 6.30 13.90 6.01
CA LYS A 143 7.48 13.92 5.12
C LYS A 143 7.38 12.90 4.00
N VAL A 144 6.84 11.72 4.29
CA VAL A 144 6.66 10.67 3.29
C VAL A 144 5.69 11.13 2.22
N ILE A 145 4.55 11.70 2.61
CA ILE A 145 3.51 12.19 1.69
C ILE A 145 3.99 13.40 0.86
N GLU A 146 4.76 14.32 1.45
CA GLU A 146 5.42 15.42 0.72
C GLU A 146 6.37 14.89 -0.36
N ASN A 147 7.17 13.86 -0.03
CA ASN A 147 8.04 13.19 -0.99
C ASN A 147 7.23 12.44 -2.06
N SER A 148 6.08 11.84 -1.74
CA SER A 148 5.20 11.22 -2.75
C SER A 148 4.70 12.24 -3.77
N THR A 149 4.29 13.42 -3.30
CA THR A 149 3.83 14.52 -4.15
C THR A 149 4.93 14.95 -5.13
N SER A 150 6.14 15.16 -4.61
CA SER A 150 7.31 15.49 -5.43
C SER A 150 7.61 14.42 -6.49
N ARG A 151 7.37 13.14 -6.18
CA ARG A 151 7.57 12.03 -7.11
C ARG A 151 6.53 12.00 -8.23
N LEU A 152 5.27 12.25 -7.90
CA LEU A 152 4.20 12.34 -8.89
C LEU A 152 4.42 13.52 -9.86
N ASP A 153 4.86 14.66 -9.34
CA ASP A 153 5.17 15.85 -10.14
C ASP A 153 6.36 15.61 -11.10
N TYR A 154 7.35 14.82 -10.70
CA TYR A 154 8.49 14.46 -11.55
C TYR A 154 8.13 13.51 -12.71
N ILE A 155 7.06 12.71 -12.55
CA ILE A 155 6.63 11.72 -13.56
C ILE A 155 5.80 12.35 -14.66
N GLN A 156 5.07 13.42 -14.35
CA GLN A 156 4.24 14.14 -15.31
C GLN A 156 5.04 14.64 -16.55
N PRO A 157 6.26 15.21 -16.42
CA PRO A 157 7.07 15.59 -17.58
C PRO A 157 7.91 14.45 -18.19
N SER A 158 8.19 13.35 -17.47
CA SER A 158 9.13 12.30 -17.89
C SER A 158 8.51 11.12 -18.67
N ARG A 159 7.21 11.20 -19.01
CA ARG A 159 6.46 10.19 -19.80
C ARG A 159 6.61 8.75 -19.27
N GLY A 160 6.73 8.57 -17.95
CA GLY A 160 6.83 7.25 -17.32
C GLY A 160 8.19 6.57 -17.43
N SER A 161 9.28 7.33 -17.64
CA SER A 161 10.63 6.80 -17.50
C SER A 161 10.94 6.45 -16.04
N PRO A 162 11.70 5.37 -15.75
CA PRO A 162 12.09 5.01 -14.39
C PRO A 162 12.83 6.17 -13.69
N MET A 163 12.51 6.40 -12.42
CA MET A 163 13.21 7.36 -11.57
C MET A 163 14.69 6.92 -11.39
N PRO A 164 15.69 7.79 -11.58
CA PRO A 164 17.02 7.53 -11.07
C PRO A 164 16.97 7.42 -9.54
N GLU A 165 17.67 6.45 -8.96
CA GLU A 165 17.68 6.16 -7.51
C GLU A 165 17.79 7.46 -6.67
N ILE A 166 16.70 7.81 -5.99
CA ILE A 166 16.73 8.88 -4.98
C ILE A 166 17.29 8.25 -3.71
N ILE A 167 18.58 8.45 -3.48
CA ILE A 167 19.23 8.15 -2.20
C ILE A 167 18.64 9.11 -1.17
N PHE A 168 17.89 8.57 -0.20
CA PHE A 168 17.53 9.31 1.00
C PHE A 168 18.82 9.60 1.77
N LYS A 169 19.34 10.82 1.66
CA LYS A 169 20.30 11.34 2.66
C LYS A 169 19.50 11.68 3.90
N MET A 170 19.71 10.87 4.95
CA MET A 170 19.24 11.09 6.31
C MET A 170 19.85 12.36 6.89
#